data_AF-A0A8T7BVY6-F1
#
_entry.id   AF-A0A8T7BVY6-F1
#
_cell.length_a   1.000
_cell.length_b   1.000
_cell.length_c   1.000
_cell.angle_alpha   90.00
_cell.angle_beta   90.00
_cell.angle_gamma   90.00
#
_symmetry.space_group_name_H-M   'P 1'
#
loop_
_entity.id
_entity.type
_entity.pdbx_description
1 polymer ?
#
loop_
_entity_poly.entity_id
_entity_poly.type
_entity_poly.pdbx_seq_one_letter_code
_entity_poly.pdbx_strand_id
1 'polypeptide(L)'
;MFKEHFKRPELLLYLFSAAVPLSFATWQALINNFSIEQAGFTGIEIGVLQSLREIPGFIAFAVIFLLLIMREQTVAFLSLIALGIGTSLT
;
A
#
# COMPACT_ATOMS: atom_id res chain seq x y z
N MET A 1 -10.28 30.46 -2.18
CA MET A 1 -9.27 30.40 -1.09
C MET A 1 -8.50 29.07 -1.05
N PHE A 2 -9.14 27.90 -1.21
CA PHE A 2 -8.43 26.60 -1.21
C PHE A 2 -7.61 26.25 -2.46
N LYS A 3 -7.85 26.90 -3.61
CA LYS A 3 -7.25 26.54 -4.91
C LYS A 3 -5.74 26.83 -5.03
N GLU A 4 -5.18 27.68 -4.18
CA GLU A 4 -3.75 28.08 -4.23
C GLU A 4 -2.84 27.15 -3.40
N HIS A 5 -3.36 26.47 -2.37
CA HIS A 5 -2.56 25.56 -1.53
C HIS A 5 -2.28 24.20 -2.19
N PHE A 6 -3.19 23.70 -3.03
CA PHE A 6 -2.98 22.44 -3.79
C PHE A 6 -1.95 22.57 -4.92
N LYS A 7 -1.47 23.78 -5.22
CA LYS A 7 -0.41 24.00 -6.22
C LYS A 7 0.99 23.85 -5.62
N ARG A 8 1.10 23.67 -4.30
CA ARG A 8 2.37 23.51 -3.59
C ARG A 8 2.78 22.04 -3.54
N PRO A 9 3.83 21.62 -4.26
CA PRO A 9 4.24 20.21 -4.33
C PRO A 9 4.59 19.62 -2.95
N GLU A 10 4.96 20.46 -1.98
CA GLU A 10 5.30 20.05 -0.61
C GLU A 10 4.10 19.48 0.16
N LEU A 11 2.89 19.94 -0.16
CA LEU A 11 1.68 19.47 0.53
C LEU A 11 1.40 18.00 0.22
N LEU A 12 1.67 17.56 -1.01
CA LEU A 12 1.58 16.14 -1.37
C LEU A 12 2.61 15.31 -0.61
N LEU A 13 3.83 15.81 -0.44
CA LEU A 13 4.86 15.11 0.34
C LEU A 13 4.43 14.90 1.79
N TYR A 14 3.89 15.94 2.45
CA TYR A 14 3.37 15.80 3.81
C TYR A 14 2.20 14.82 3.90
N LEU A 15 1.26 14.89 2.95
CA LEU A 15 0.14 13.94 2.91
C LEU A 15 0.62 12.50 2.73
N PHE A 16 1.52 12.23 1.78
CA PHE A 16 2.06 10.89 1.56
C PHE A 16 2.88 10.39 2.74
N SER A 17 3.66 11.27 3.39
CA SER A 17 4.46 10.88 4.56
C SER A 17 3.62 10.37 5.74
N ALA A 18 2.36 10.83 5.87
CA ALA A 18 1.44 10.35 6.88
C ALA A 18 0.56 9.20 6.36
N ALA A 19 0.04 9.32 5.13
CA ALA A 19 -0.92 8.39 4.57
C ALA A 19 -0.30 7.02 4.29
N VAL A 20 0.91 6.96 3.71
CA VAL A 20 1.53 5.68 3.35
C VAL A 20 1.80 4.82 4.60
N PRO A 21 2.49 5.30 5.65
CA PRO A 21 2.70 4.50 6.86
C PRO A 21 1.40 4.10 7.53
N LEU A 22 0.41 4.99 7.58
CA LEU A 22 -0.90 4.70 8.17
C LEU A 22 -1.62 3.57 7.43
N SER A 23 -1.71 3.65 6.09
CA SER A 23 -2.36 2.62 5.29
C SER A 23 -1.68 1.27 5.43
N PHE A 24 -0.34 1.23 5.40
CA PHE A 24 0.41 -0.01 5.60
C PHE A 24 0.24 -0.59 7.01
N ALA A 25 0.24 0.24 8.05
CA ALA A 25 0.04 -0.19 9.42
C ALA A 25 -1.35 -0.80 9.62
N THR A 26 -2.39 -0.16 9.09
CA THR A 26 -3.77 -0.68 9.13
C THR A 26 -3.88 -2.02 8.42
N TRP A 27 -3.39 -2.10 7.18
CA TRP A 27 -3.40 -3.35 6.42
C TRP A 27 -2.64 -4.47 7.13
N GLN A 28 -1.46 -4.17 7.70
CA GLN A 28 -0.63 -5.14 8.42
C GLN A 28 -1.30 -5.62 9.71
N ALA A 29 -2.01 -4.75 10.42
CA ALA A 29 -2.77 -5.13 11.61
C ALA A 29 -3.94 -6.06 11.25
N LEU A 30 -4.69 -5.74 10.19
CA LEU A 30 -5.83 -6.53 9.74
C LEU A 30 -5.39 -7.93 9.29
N ILE A 31 -4.38 -8.05 8.42
CA ILE A 31 -3.94 -9.37 7.93
C ILE A 31 -3.39 -10.24 9.07
N ASN A 32 -2.68 -9.66 10.05
CA ASN A 32 -2.14 -10.40 11.18
C ASN A 32 -3.25 -10.92 12.09
N ASN A 33 -4.20 -10.06 12.45
CA ASN A 33 -5.31 -10.46 13.31
C ASN A 33 -6.23 -11.47 12.59
N PHE A 34 -6.56 -11.23 11.32
CA PHE A 34 -7.37 -12.14 10.52
C PHE A 34 -6.71 -13.52 10.36
N SER A 35 -5.40 -13.56 10.08
CA SER A 35 -4.68 -14.82 9.89
C SER A 35 -4.73 -15.70 11.13
N ILE A 36 -4.65 -15.11 12.32
CA ILE A 36 -4.69 -15.85 13.59
C ILE A 36 -6.13 -16.17 13.98
N GLU A 37 -7.01 -15.17 14.02
CA GLU A 37 -8.34 -15.30 14.62
C GLU A 37 -9.35 -15.97 13.68
N GLN A 38 -9.30 -15.70 12.38
CA GLN A 38 -10.28 -16.19 11.40
C GLN A 38 -9.75 -17.35 10.56
N ALA A 39 -8.50 -17.26 10.10
CA ALA A 39 -7.89 -18.33 9.29
C ALA A 39 -7.24 -19.43 10.14
N GLY A 40 -7.02 -19.19 11.44
CA GLY A 40 -6.45 -20.18 12.36
C GLY A 40 -4.99 -20.54 12.05
N PHE A 41 -4.25 -19.68 11.36
CA PHE A 41 -2.90 -19.97 10.93
C PHE A 41 -1.95 -20.12 12.11
N THR A 42 -1.15 -21.17 12.03
CA THR A 42 0.01 -21.43 12.88
C THR A 42 1.23 -20.63 12.41
N GLY A 43 2.32 -20.63 13.20
CA GLY A 43 3.54 -19.90 12.85
C GLY A 43 4.16 -20.32 11.52
N ILE A 44 4.02 -21.60 11.12
CA ILE A 44 4.52 -22.09 9.83
C ILE A 44 3.73 -21.50 8.67
N GLU A 45 2.40 -21.47 8.78
CA GLU A 45 1.52 -20.94 7.73
C GLU A 45 1.69 -19.44 7.57
N ILE A 46 1.91 -18.70 8.66
CA ILE A 46 2.29 -17.28 8.59
C ILE A 46 3.63 -17.12 7.86
N GLY A 47 4.61 -17.97 8.14
CA GLY A 47 5.89 -17.98 7.42
C GLY A 47 5.69 -18.20 5.91
N VAL A 48 4.88 -19.20 5.54
CA VAL A 48 4.52 -19.48 4.14
C VAL A 48 3.78 -18.30 3.50
N LEU A 49 2.83 -17.68 4.21
CA LEU A 49 2.11 -16.50 3.75
C LEU A 49 3.07 -15.35 3.43
N GLN A 50 4.06 -15.10 4.29
CA GLN A 50 5.06 -14.06 4.05
C GLN A 50 5.94 -14.40 2.84
N SER A 51 6.41 -15.65 2.71
CA SER A 51 7.17 -16.08 1.52
C SER A 51 6.34 -15.97 0.24
N LEU A 52 5.05 -16.31 0.28
CA LEU A 52 4.15 -16.13 -0.87
C LEU A 52 4.00 -14.66 -1.25
N ARG A 53 4.00 -13.74 -0.28
CA ARG A 53 3.94 -12.29 -0.53
C ARG A 53 5.21 -11.73 -1.18
N GLU A 54 6.35 -12.41 -1.09
CA GLU A 54 7.58 -12.00 -1.78
C GLU A 54 7.43 -12.08 -3.30
N ILE A 55 6.61 -13.01 -3.83
CA ILE A 55 6.41 -13.15 -5.28
C ILE A 55 5.70 -11.91 -5.86
N PRO A 56 4.53 -11.47 -5.35
CA PRO A 56 3.94 -10.18 -5.73
C PRO A 56 4.87 -8.99 -5.43
N GLY A 57 5.60 -9.02 -4.31
CA GLY A 57 6.56 -7.98 -3.96
C GLY A 57 7.66 -7.82 -5.01
N PHE A 58 8.16 -8.94 -5.55
CA PHE A 58 9.12 -8.94 -6.65
C PHE A 58 8.49 -8.40 -7.94
N ILE A 59 7.26 -8.81 -8.26
CA ILE A 59 6.53 -8.31 -9.43
C ILE A 59 6.31 -6.78 -9.36
N ALA A 60 6.24 -6.19 -8.16
CA ALA A 60 6.12 -4.74 -7.99
C ALA A 60 7.29 -3.97 -8.66
N PHE A 61 8.44 -4.58 -8.90
CA PHE A 61 9.54 -3.98 -9.68
C PHE A 61 9.11 -3.59 -11.10
N ALA A 62 8.11 -4.27 -11.67
CA ALA A 62 7.53 -3.93 -12.97
C ALA A 62 6.89 -2.53 -13.01
N VAL A 63 6.71 -1.86 -11.86
CA VAL A 63 6.28 -0.46 -11.79
C VAL A 63 7.21 0.47 -12.60
N ILE A 64 8.48 0.11 -12.78
CA ILE A 64 9.42 0.87 -13.62
C ILE A 64 8.88 1.04 -15.04
N PHE A 65 8.21 0.03 -15.59
CA PHE A 65 7.57 0.15 -16.91
C PHE A 65 6.38 1.11 -16.91
N LEU A 66 5.64 1.23 -15.80
CA LEU A 66 4.58 2.22 -15.65
C LEU A 66 5.13 3.64 -15.56
N LEU A 67 6.29 3.82 -14.93
CA LEU A 67 6.98 5.11 -14.86
C LEU A 67 7.42 5.64 -16.23
N LEU A 68 7.55 4.78 -17.25
CA LEU A 68 7.82 5.21 -18.63
C LEU A 68 6.60 5.88 -19.28
N ILE A 69 5.39 5.58 -18.81
CA ILE A 69 4.12 6.05 -19.40
C ILE A 69 3.55 7.22 -18.59
N MET A 70 3.72 7.19 -17.27
CA MET A 70 3.11 8.15 -16.34
C MET A 70 4.06 8.57 -15.22
N ARG A 71 3.80 9.73 -14.63
CA ARG A 71 4.66 10.32 -13.59
C ARG A 71 4.60 9.50 -12.31
N GLU A 72 5.72 9.44 -11.60
CA GLU A 72 5.85 8.75 -10.32
C GLU A 72 4.78 9.14 -9.30
N GLN A 73 4.49 10.44 -9.15
CA GLN A 73 3.47 10.94 -8.24
C GLN A 73 2.07 10.39 -8.55
N THR A 74 1.74 10.21 -9.84
CA THR A 74 0.45 9.64 -10.26
C THR A 74 0.39 8.15 -9.93
N VAL A 75 1.47 7.42 -10.21
CA VAL A 75 1.55 5.98 -9.89
C VAL A 75 1.44 5.76 -8.39
N ALA A 76 2.19 6.51 -7.58
CA ALA A 76 2.14 6.43 -6.12
C ALA A 76 0.72 6.69 -5.57
N PHE A 77 0.02 7.68 -6.11
CA PHE A 77 -1.35 8.01 -5.69
C PHE A 77 -2.35 6.91 -6.05
N LEU A 78 -2.25 6.37 -7.28
CA LEU A 78 -3.08 5.25 -7.69
C LEU A 78 -2.81 3.99 -6.85
N SER A 79 -1.54 3.71 -6.53
CA SER A 79 -1.18 2.60 -5.65
C SER A 79 -1.74 2.77 -4.24
N LEU A 80 -1.72 3.99 -3.69
CA LEU A 80 -2.29 4.27 -2.37
C LEU A 80 -3.82 4.09 -2.35
N ILE A 81 -4.51 4.55 -3.41
CA ILE A 81 -5.95 4.31 -3.56
C ILE A 81 -6.24 2.81 -3.68
N ALA A 82 -5.47 2.08 -4.49
CA ALA A 82 -5.64 0.64 -4.65
C ALA A 82 -5.44 -0.12 -3.33
N LEU A 83 -4.42 0.25 -2.55
CA LEU A 83 -4.21 -0.28 -1.19
C LEU A 83 -5.40 0.01 -0.28
N GLY A 84 -5.90 1.25 -0.27
CA GLY A 84 -7.04 1.65 0.54
C GLY A 84 -8.33 0.89 0.18
N ILE A 85 -8.65 0.80 -1.10
CA ILE A 85 -9.82 0.06 -1.58
C ILE A 85 -9.69 -1.42 -1.23
N GLY A 86 -8.53 -2.04 -1.53
CA GLY A 86 -8.28 -3.44 -1.22
C GLY A 86 -8.44 -3.75 0.27
N THR A 87 -7.89 -2.88 1.13
CA THR A 87 -7.99 -3.02 2.59
C THR A 87 -9.42 -2.82 3.09
N SER A 88 -10.23 -1.97 2.43
CA SER A 88 -11.63 -1.73 2.84
C SER A 88 -12.59 -2.86 2.46
N LEU A 89 -12.24 -3.64 1.43
CA LEU A 89 -13.09 -4.72 0.91
C LEU A 89 -12.92 -6.04 1.67
N THR A 90 -11.82 -6.21 2.40
CA THR A 90 -11.46 -7.41 3.16
C THR A 90 -11.58 -7.16 4.65
#